data_AF-A0A9D8DDW9-F1
#
_entry.id   AF-A0A9D8DDW9-F1
#
_cell.length_a   1.000
_cell.length_b   1.000
_cell.length_c   1.000
_cell.angle_alpha   90.00
_cell.angle_beta   90.00
_cell.angle_gamma   90.00
#
_symmetry.space_group_name_H-M   'P 1'
#
loop_
_entity.id
_entity.type
_entity.pdbx_description
1 polymer ?
#
loop_
_entity_poly.entity_id
_entity_poly.type
_entity_poly.pdbx_seq_one_letter_code
_entity_poly.pdbx_strand_id
1 'polypeptide(L)'
;MTPSLPDGLVAVVKRDCPTCQLVVPVLEELAESDRLTIYTQDDAAFPEGLDPVDDTSLTMSFALDLDTVPTVLRVESGKEVARIVGWSRDEWESFTGRSGLGEGLPSHRPGCGSKTQDPDIAAARAAALGAAQLRSRRVELGAHEDEMEAMFERGWSDGLPLVPPTPERVAHLLTGTTRNPDDVVAVVPPDLTECTVEKVAINAVMAGCRPEYLPVVLAAVEAACTEEFNIHGVLATTMPVGPVVIVNGPITRAIGMNSGGNVLGQGNRANATIGRALQLVIRNVGGGRPGEVDRAAHGNPGKFTFCFAEDETGSPWEPLHVSRGFASDQSAVTVFAGEGPRVVVDQLSREADSLVRTYAACLRTVAHPKTVVAIDATLVIGPEHSRVFRQAGWSRARLHEELGTLLQIPGTELIRGAGGITEGMPEGFADTVLPKFRDGGLLIVHAGGGAGLFSEIIGGWVGGAIGSEPVTREVVA
;
A
#
# COMPACT_ATOMS: atom_id res chain seq x y z
N MET A 1 3.46 27.54 16.15
CA MET A 1 3.09 28.81 16.80
C MET A 1 2.67 29.76 15.69
N THR A 2 1.47 30.32 15.76
CA THR A 2 1.02 31.35 14.81
C THR A 2 1.94 32.57 14.99
N PRO A 3 2.60 33.08 13.94
CA PRO A 3 3.40 34.29 14.06
C PRO A 3 2.54 35.45 14.57
N SER A 4 3.07 36.25 15.48
CA SER A 4 2.35 37.43 16.02
C SER A 4 2.18 38.45 14.90
N LEU A 5 0.94 38.86 14.64
CA LEU A 5 0.64 39.91 13.66
C LEU A 5 0.97 41.30 14.27
N PRO A 6 1.38 42.29 13.45
CA PRO A 6 1.48 43.66 13.91
C PRO A 6 0.07 44.25 14.11
N ASP A 7 -0.18 44.96 15.22
CA ASP A 7 -1.49 45.65 15.40
C ASP A 7 -1.71 46.71 14.32
N GLY A 8 -2.97 47.04 14.05
CA GLY A 8 -3.36 47.99 13.02
C GLY A 8 -4.02 47.28 11.84
N LEU A 9 -3.79 47.79 10.64
CA LEU A 9 -4.29 47.19 9.41
C LEU A 9 -3.21 46.29 8.82
N VAL A 10 -3.58 45.09 8.42
CA VAL A 10 -2.70 44.17 7.69
C VAL A 10 -3.35 43.84 6.36
N ALA A 11 -2.71 44.21 5.25
CA ALA A 11 -3.15 43.84 3.92
C ALA A 11 -2.31 42.67 3.40
N VAL A 12 -2.96 41.66 2.81
CA VAL A 12 -2.27 40.57 2.11
C VAL A 12 -2.64 40.63 0.64
N VAL A 13 -1.63 40.75 -0.21
CA VAL A 13 -1.76 41.03 -1.63
C VAL A 13 -0.88 40.11 -2.47
N LYS A 14 -1.09 40.12 -3.79
CA LYS A 14 -0.20 39.47 -4.75
C LYS A 14 -0.19 40.23 -6.07
N ARG A 15 0.96 40.34 -6.72
CA ARG A 15 1.14 41.05 -7.99
C ARG A 15 0.29 40.44 -9.09
N ASP A 16 0.15 39.11 -9.16
CA ASP A 16 -0.61 38.46 -10.23
C ASP A 16 -2.12 38.82 -10.21
N CYS A 17 -2.63 39.34 -9.08
CA CYS A 17 -4.04 39.65 -8.87
C CYS A 17 -4.38 41.03 -9.45
N PRO A 18 -5.25 41.13 -10.48
CA PRO A 18 -5.64 42.42 -11.05
C PRO A 18 -6.34 43.33 -10.03
N THR A 19 -7.03 42.75 -9.05
CA THR A 19 -7.68 43.53 -7.97
C THR A 19 -6.65 44.06 -6.99
N CYS A 20 -5.58 43.32 -6.68
CA CYS A 20 -4.47 43.83 -5.87
C CYS A 20 -3.76 44.99 -6.57
N GLN A 21 -3.50 44.87 -7.89
CA GLN A 21 -2.93 45.97 -8.68
C GLN A 21 -3.85 47.19 -8.71
N LEU A 22 -5.17 46.98 -8.81
CA LEU A 22 -6.15 48.07 -8.81
C LEU A 22 -6.16 48.88 -7.51
N VAL A 23 -6.01 48.22 -6.36
CA VAL A 23 -6.10 48.86 -5.04
C VAL A 23 -4.77 49.44 -4.54
N VAL A 24 -3.69 49.39 -5.33
CA VAL A 24 -2.39 49.98 -4.92
C VAL A 24 -2.53 51.45 -4.47
N PRO A 25 -3.22 52.35 -5.19
CA PRO A 25 -3.41 53.73 -4.72
C PRO A 25 -4.14 53.83 -3.37
N VAL A 26 -5.05 52.90 -3.10
CA VAL A 26 -5.76 52.85 -1.80
C VAL A 26 -4.82 52.39 -0.69
N LEU A 27 -3.92 51.46 -0.98
CA LEU A 27 -2.89 51.03 -0.02
C LEU A 27 -1.90 52.16 0.27
N GLU A 28 -1.57 53.00 -0.74
CA GLU A 28 -0.78 54.22 -0.55
C GLU A 28 -1.49 55.22 0.37
N GLU A 29 -2.77 55.52 0.12
CA GLU A 29 -3.60 56.39 0.97
C GLU A 29 -3.67 55.90 2.43
N LEU A 30 -3.82 54.59 2.63
CA LEU A 30 -3.86 53.97 3.95
C LEU A 30 -2.48 53.93 4.63
N ALA A 31 -1.38 53.75 3.88
CA ALA A 31 -0.03 53.74 4.43
C ALA A 31 0.40 55.11 4.98
N GLU A 32 -0.07 56.21 4.38
CA GLU A 32 0.19 57.56 4.87
C GLU A 32 -0.52 57.86 6.20
N SER A 33 -1.66 57.20 6.41
CA SER A 33 -2.66 57.68 7.37
C SER A 33 -2.90 56.72 8.54
N ASP A 34 -2.59 55.44 8.35
CA ASP A 34 -2.87 54.34 9.27
C ASP A 34 -1.63 53.46 9.46
N ARG A 35 -1.59 52.68 10.55
CA ARG A 35 -0.52 51.69 10.75
C ARG A 35 -0.81 50.47 9.88
N LEU A 36 -0.44 50.56 8.60
CA LEU A 36 -0.61 49.51 7.61
C LEU A 36 0.66 48.64 7.52
N THR A 37 0.50 47.32 7.54
CA THR A 37 1.53 46.36 7.13
C THR A 37 1.03 45.59 5.93
N ILE A 38 1.86 45.46 4.90
CA ILE A 38 1.49 44.75 3.67
C ILE A 38 2.32 43.48 3.58
N TYR A 39 1.69 42.32 3.39
CA TYR A 39 2.35 41.06 3.03
C TYR A 39 2.09 40.75 1.56
N THR A 40 3.09 40.23 0.86
CA THR A 40 3.02 39.91 -0.58
C THR A 40 3.35 38.45 -0.86
N GLN A 41 2.51 37.77 -1.65
CA GLN A 41 2.56 36.31 -1.85
C GLN A 41 3.46 35.84 -3.00
N ASP A 42 3.82 36.72 -3.94
CA ASP A 42 4.41 36.30 -5.22
C ASP A 42 5.55 37.17 -5.74
N ASP A 43 5.58 38.44 -5.36
CA ASP A 43 6.69 39.35 -5.64
C ASP A 43 7.00 40.16 -4.38
N ALA A 44 8.20 39.93 -3.82
CA ALA A 44 8.70 40.59 -2.62
C ALA A 44 8.79 42.13 -2.74
N ALA A 45 8.76 42.69 -3.95
CA ALA A 45 8.79 44.13 -4.19
C ALA A 45 7.40 44.77 -4.42
N PHE A 46 6.33 43.98 -4.47
CA PHE A 46 4.97 44.47 -4.71
C PHE A 46 4.20 44.75 -3.39
N PRO A 47 3.51 45.89 -3.24
CA PRO A 47 3.48 47.06 -4.13
C PRO A 47 4.75 47.91 -4.03
N GLU A 48 5.23 48.44 -5.16
CA GLU A 48 6.44 49.25 -5.20
C GLU A 48 6.29 50.51 -4.32
N GLY A 49 7.28 50.80 -3.47
CA GLY A 49 7.31 52.02 -2.66
C GLY A 49 6.54 51.95 -1.34
N LEU A 50 5.92 50.81 -1.00
CA LEU A 50 5.19 50.61 0.26
C LEU A 50 5.85 49.63 1.24
N ASP A 51 7.14 49.34 1.05
CA ASP A 51 7.96 48.46 1.89
C ASP A 51 7.24 47.16 2.36
N PRO A 52 6.73 46.33 1.41
CA PRO A 52 5.98 45.12 1.75
C PRO A 52 6.87 44.09 2.46
N VAL A 53 6.25 43.30 3.34
CA VAL A 53 6.86 42.13 3.97
C VAL A 53 6.76 40.94 3.01
N ASP A 54 7.92 40.35 2.68
CA ASP A 54 8.01 39.18 1.83
C ASP A 54 7.33 37.95 2.46
N ASP A 55 6.25 37.49 1.83
CA ASP A 55 5.56 36.25 2.14
C ASP A 55 5.49 35.32 0.91
N THR A 56 6.52 35.34 0.06
CA THR A 56 6.65 34.41 -1.08
C THR A 56 6.78 32.95 -0.64
N SER A 57 7.21 32.71 0.61
CA SER A 57 7.16 31.39 1.28
C SER A 57 5.75 30.98 1.73
N LEU A 58 4.79 31.92 1.70
CA LEU A 58 3.40 31.79 2.15
C LEU A 58 3.25 31.43 3.63
N THR A 59 4.31 31.54 4.42
CA THR A 59 4.30 31.19 5.84
C THR A 59 3.21 31.96 6.59
N MET A 60 3.10 33.27 6.33
CA MET A 60 2.08 34.11 6.95
C MET A 60 0.70 33.84 6.36
N SER A 61 0.60 33.76 5.03
CA SER A 61 -0.66 33.56 4.32
C SER A 61 -1.39 32.28 4.73
N PHE A 62 -0.66 31.19 4.94
CA PHE A 62 -1.24 29.96 5.46
C PHE A 62 -1.54 30.02 6.97
N ALA A 63 -0.78 30.79 7.75
CA ALA A 63 -1.07 30.99 9.17
C ALA A 63 -2.37 31.79 9.40
N LEU A 64 -2.72 32.63 8.43
CA LEU A 64 -3.92 33.46 8.39
C LEU A 64 -5.15 32.76 7.79
N ASP A 65 -4.98 31.54 7.25
CA ASP A 65 -6.03 30.78 6.56
C ASP A 65 -6.74 31.61 5.48
N LEU A 66 -5.94 32.08 4.50
CA LEU A 66 -6.42 32.95 3.44
C LEU A 66 -6.96 32.15 2.25
N ASP A 67 -8.16 32.50 1.82
CA ASP A 67 -8.75 31.98 0.59
C ASP A 67 -8.59 32.95 -0.59
N THR A 68 -8.56 34.26 -0.33
CA THR A 68 -8.68 35.32 -1.34
C THR A 68 -7.70 36.46 -1.07
N VAL A 69 -7.27 37.16 -2.12
CA VAL A 69 -6.51 38.41 -2.07
C VAL A 69 -7.06 39.45 -3.06
N PRO A 70 -7.07 40.76 -2.75
CA PRO A 70 -6.56 41.35 -1.51
C PRO A 70 -7.44 40.97 -0.31
N THR A 71 -6.81 40.73 0.83
CA THR A 71 -7.50 40.60 2.13
C THR A 71 -6.95 41.68 3.04
N VAL A 72 -7.83 42.39 3.75
CA VAL A 72 -7.43 43.38 4.77
C VAL A 72 -7.94 42.92 6.12
N LEU A 73 -7.04 42.84 7.08
CA LEU A 73 -7.28 42.44 8.46
C LEU A 73 -7.17 43.65 9.37
N ARG A 74 -7.96 43.64 10.44
CA ARG A 74 -7.77 44.49 11.61
C ARG A 74 -7.17 43.63 12.72
N VAL A 75 -6.06 44.07 13.27
CA VAL A 75 -5.29 43.34 14.27
C VAL A 75 -5.19 44.16 15.55
N GLU A 76 -5.53 43.53 16.68
CA GLU A 76 -5.44 44.11 18.02
C GLU A 76 -4.79 43.12 18.99
N SER A 77 -3.78 43.58 19.74
CA SER A 77 -2.97 42.73 20.63
C SER A 77 -2.39 41.49 19.93
N GLY A 78 -1.94 41.68 18.70
CA GLY A 78 -1.37 40.64 17.84
C GLY A 78 -2.36 39.59 17.31
N LYS A 79 -3.67 39.81 17.49
CA LYS A 79 -4.73 38.91 17.01
C LYS A 79 -5.61 39.59 16.01
N GLU A 80 -6.03 38.84 15.00
CA GLU A 80 -7.06 39.28 14.08
C GLU A 80 -8.41 39.43 14.81
N VAL A 81 -9.06 40.59 14.63
CA VAL A 81 -10.40 40.88 15.17
C VAL A 81 -11.46 41.07 14.09
N ALA A 82 -11.06 41.39 12.86
CA ALA A 82 -11.97 41.50 11.72
C ALA A 82 -11.19 41.35 10.39
N ARG A 83 -11.87 40.91 9.33
CA ARG A 83 -11.32 40.79 7.96
C ARG A 83 -12.33 41.19 6.89
N ILE A 84 -11.84 41.74 5.78
CA ILE A 84 -12.56 41.97 4.53
C ILE A 84 -11.76 41.44 3.33
N VAL A 85 -12.45 41.08 2.24
CA VAL A 85 -11.83 40.43 1.07
C VAL A 85 -12.24 41.12 -0.23
N GLY A 86 -11.34 41.14 -1.20
CA GLY A 86 -11.56 41.87 -2.46
C GLY A 86 -11.58 43.38 -2.26
N TRP A 87 -12.12 44.07 -3.25
CA TRP A 87 -12.28 45.51 -3.24
C TRP A 87 -13.75 45.88 -3.22
N SER A 88 -14.15 46.66 -2.22
CA SER A 88 -15.45 47.32 -2.14
C SER A 88 -15.21 48.64 -1.42
N ARG A 89 -15.44 49.76 -2.11
CA ARG A 89 -15.18 51.09 -1.57
C ARG A 89 -15.91 51.28 -0.24
N ASP A 90 -17.21 51.01 -0.23
CA ASP A 90 -18.06 51.19 0.95
C ASP A 90 -17.62 50.29 2.12
N GLU A 91 -17.22 49.03 1.84
CA GLU A 91 -16.74 48.13 2.90
C GLU A 91 -15.37 48.55 3.43
N TRP A 92 -14.44 48.94 2.56
CA TRP A 92 -13.11 49.40 2.97
C TRP A 92 -13.19 50.71 3.74
N GLU A 93 -14.03 51.65 3.31
CA GLU A 93 -14.29 52.91 4.03
C GLU A 93 -14.89 52.64 5.42
N SER A 94 -15.93 51.79 5.50
CA SER A 94 -16.51 51.39 6.78
C SER A 94 -15.52 50.61 7.65
N PHE A 95 -14.70 49.76 7.06
CA PHE A 95 -13.77 48.90 7.77
C PHE A 95 -12.57 49.68 8.31
N THR A 96 -12.08 50.67 7.57
CA THR A 96 -10.92 51.51 7.94
C THR A 96 -11.32 52.75 8.72
N GLY A 97 -12.57 53.22 8.59
CA GLY A 97 -13.05 54.48 9.15
C GLY A 97 -12.67 55.70 8.31
N ARG A 98 -12.30 55.49 7.04
CA ARG A 98 -11.91 56.53 6.07
C ARG A 98 -13.02 56.78 5.07
N SER A 99 -13.01 57.95 4.45
CA SER A 99 -13.92 58.32 3.36
C SER A 99 -13.13 58.87 2.18
N GLY A 100 -13.62 58.63 0.97
CA GLY A 100 -12.96 59.07 -0.26
C GLY A 100 -11.89 58.12 -0.78
N LEU A 101 -11.87 56.86 -0.33
CA LEU A 101 -10.82 55.91 -0.71
C LEU A 101 -10.91 55.57 -2.20
N GLY A 102 -9.77 55.62 -2.91
CA GLY A 102 -9.67 55.16 -4.29
C GLY A 102 -10.51 55.96 -5.27
N GLU A 103 -10.46 57.29 -5.21
CA GLU A 103 -11.12 58.18 -6.16
C GLU A 103 -10.81 57.76 -7.63
N GLY A 104 -11.85 57.63 -8.46
CA GLY A 104 -11.71 57.16 -9.85
C GLY A 104 -11.62 55.64 -10.05
N LEU A 105 -11.50 54.84 -8.98
CA LEU A 105 -11.59 53.37 -9.07
C LEU A 105 -13.05 52.87 -9.15
N PRO A 106 -13.32 51.71 -9.77
CA PRO A 106 -14.63 51.04 -9.68
C PRO A 106 -15.06 50.87 -8.21
N SER A 107 -16.36 50.93 -7.93
CA SER A 107 -16.86 50.81 -6.55
C SER A 107 -16.64 49.42 -5.93
N HIS A 108 -16.54 48.38 -6.76
CA HIS A 108 -16.35 47.01 -6.32
C HIS A 108 -15.58 46.18 -7.35
N ARG A 109 -14.73 45.27 -6.88
CA ARG A 109 -14.08 44.24 -7.69
C ARG A 109 -13.79 43.00 -6.83
N PRO A 110 -14.17 41.79 -7.26
CA PRO A 110 -13.87 40.58 -6.51
C PRO A 110 -12.35 40.36 -6.43
N GLY A 111 -11.90 39.74 -5.33
CA GLY A 111 -10.51 39.29 -5.21
C GLY A 111 -10.21 38.07 -6.09
N CYS A 112 -8.93 37.69 -6.14
CA CYS A 112 -8.47 36.45 -6.74
C CYS A 112 -8.14 35.42 -5.64
N GLY A 113 -8.13 34.14 -5.98
CA GLY A 113 -7.70 33.09 -5.06
C GLY A 113 -6.28 33.35 -4.53
N SER A 114 -6.09 33.14 -3.23
CA SER A 114 -4.76 33.22 -2.62
C SER A 114 -3.85 32.12 -3.19
N LYS A 115 -2.53 32.37 -3.24
CA LYS A 115 -1.56 31.31 -3.63
C LYS A 115 -1.59 30.09 -2.71
N THR A 116 -2.09 30.20 -1.48
CA THR A 116 -2.32 29.06 -0.58
C THR A 116 -3.36 28.08 -1.11
N GLN A 117 -4.26 28.55 -1.99
CA GLN A 117 -5.31 27.76 -2.63
C GLN A 117 -4.85 27.13 -3.95
N ASP A 118 -3.62 27.39 -4.38
CA ASP A 118 -3.02 26.69 -5.50
C ASP A 118 -2.85 25.20 -5.12
N PRO A 119 -3.43 24.25 -5.89
CA PRO A 119 -3.38 22.83 -5.56
C PRO A 119 -1.96 22.28 -5.37
N ASP A 120 -0.99 22.75 -6.16
CA ASP A 120 0.38 22.26 -6.09
C ASP A 120 1.08 22.77 -4.82
N ILE A 121 0.81 24.02 -4.43
CA ILE A 121 1.36 24.64 -3.22
C ILE A 121 0.73 24.02 -1.97
N ALA A 122 -0.59 23.84 -1.96
CA ALA A 122 -1.30 23.19 -0.86
C ALA A 122 -0.81 21.75 -0.64
N ALA A 123 -0.64 20.98 -1.72
CA ALA A 123 -0.10 19.62 -1.67
C ALA A 123 1.34 19.60 -1.15
N ALA A 124 2.21 20.49 -1.64
CA ALA A 124 3.60 20.58 -1.19
C ALA A 124 3.70 20.94 0.31
N ARG A 125 2.86 21.85 0.81
CA ARG A 125 2.83 22.20 2.24
C ARG A 125 2.31 21.06 3.10
N ALA A 126 1.25 20.37 2.68
CA ALA A 126 0.74 19.21 3.39
C ALA A 126 1.82 18.11 3.50
N ALA A 127 2.55 17.86 2.42
CA ALA A 127 3.68 16.93 2.42
C ALA A 127 4.80 17.38 3.38
N ALA A 128 5.14 18.67 3.40
CA ALA A 128 6.16 19.22 4.30
C ALA A 128 5.75 19.14 5.79
N LEU A 129 4.48 19.41 6.10
CA LEU A 129 3.95 19.26 7.46
C LEU A 129 3.92 17.80 7.90
N GLY A 130 3.51 16.88 7.02
CA GLY A 130 3.57 15.44 7.28
C GLY A 130 5.02 14.97 7.49
N ALA A 131 5.94 15.43 6.65
CA ALA A 131 7.37 15.15 6.76
C ALA A 131 7.98 15.61 8.09
N ALA A 132 7.48 16.69 8.68
CA ALA A 132 7.92 17.19 9.98
C ALA A 132 7.45 16.32 11.16
N GLN A 133 6.44 15.47 10.97
CA GLN A 133 5.92 14.57 12.00
C GLN A 133 6.62 13.20 12.01
N LEU A 134 7.38 12.88 10.95
CA LEU A 134 8.10 11.61 10.82
C LEU A 134 9.20 11.47 11.88
N ARG A 135 9.32 10.28 12.48
CA ARG A 135 10.24 9.98 13.60
C ARG A 135 11.37 9.02 13.24
N SER A 136 11.27 8.31 12.13
CA SER A 136 12.31 7.37 11.72
C SER A 136 13.64 8.10 11.48
N ARG A 137 14.73 7.38 11.74
CA ARG A 137 16.08 7.90 11.57
C ARG A 137 16.29 8.43 10.14
N ARG A 138 16.67 9.70 10.03
CA ARG A 138 17.09 10.30 8.76
C ARG A 138 18.52 9.91 8.42
N VAL A 139 18.76 9.63 7.15
CA VAL A 139 20.09 9.35 6.61
C VAL A 139 20.38 10.40 5.55
N GLU A 140 21.30 11.31 5.85
CA GLU A 140 21.77 12.31 4.91
C GLU A 140 22.78 11.66 3.95
N LEU A 141 22.63 11.92 2.66
CA LEU A 141 23.55 11.49 1.63
C LEU A 141 24.52 12.62 1.28
N GLY A 142 25.74 12.27 0.87
CA GLY A 142 26.71 13.26 0.40
C GLY A 142 26.23 13.93 -0.90
N ALA A 143 26.62 15.18 -1.14
CA ALA A 143 26.21 15.94 -2.32
C ALA A 143 26.59 15.31 -3.68
N HIS A 144 27.52 14.35 -3.69
CA HIS A 144 27.98 13.61 -4.87
C HIS A 144 27.71 12.11 -4.75
N GLU A 145 26.99 11.68 -3.72
CA GLU A 145 26.62 10.29 -3.52
C GLU A 145 25.38 9.95 -4.37
N ASP A 146 25.46 8.90 -5.18
CA ASP A 146 24.31 8.41 -5.93
C ASP A 146 23.33 7.72 -4.96
N GLU A 147 22.09 8.18 -4.95
CA GLU A 147 21.08 7.70 -4.01
C GLU A 147 20.69 6.24 -4.24
N MET A 148 20.74 5.73 -5.48
CA MET A 148 20.43 4.33 -5.74
C MET A 148 21.57 3.43 -5.27
N GLU A 149 22.81 3.75 -5.64
CA GLU A 149 24.00 3.00 -5.24
C GLU A 149 24.18 3.04 -3.71
N ALA A 150 23.91 4.18 -3.07
CA ALA A 150 23.91 4.33 -1.62
C ALA A 150 23.01 3.32 -0.91
N MET A 151 21.83 3.04 -1.47
CA MET A 151 20.87 2.07 -0.91
C MET A 151 21.28 0.62 -1.17
N PHE A 152 21.97 0.34 -2.29
CA PHE A 152 22.59 -0.95 -2.55
C PHE A 152 23.74 -1.23 -1.57
N GLU A 153 24.67 -0.29 -1.43
CA GLU A 153 25.86 -0.42 -0.57
C GLU A 153 25.51 -0.56 0.91
N ARG A 154 24.47 0.13 1.37
CA ARG A 154 23.93 -0.01 2.75
C ARG A 154 23.07 -1.26 2.93
N GLY A 155 22.90 -2.03 1.87
CA GLY A 155 22.17 -3.29 1.88
C GLY A 155 20.70 -3.09 2.24
N TRP A 156 20.02 -2.05 1.74
CA TRP A 156 18.57 -1.87 1.88
C TRP A 156 17.79 -2.50 0.73
N SER A 157 18.45 -2.66 -0.42
CA SER A 157 17.88 -3.28 -1.61
C SER A 157 17.80 -4.80 -1.51
N ASP A 158 16.74 -5.35 -2.09
CA ASP A 158 16.54 -6.77 -2.38
C ASP A 158 17.31 -7.26 -3.62
N GLY A 159 18.08 -6.39 -4.28
CA GLY A 159 18.75 -6.66 -5.56
C GLY A 159 18.12 -5.91 -6.74
N LEU A 160 16.97 -5.26 -6.53
CA LEU A 160 16.34 -4.37 -7.49
C LEU A 160 16.50 -2.88 -7.06
N PRO A 161 16.46 -1.92 -8.00
CA PRO A 161 16.46 -0.51 -7.64
C PRO A 161 15.32 -0.17 -6.67
N LEU A 162 15.58 0.75 -5.75
CA LEU A 162 14.60 1.27 -4.80
C LEU A 162 14.24 2.70 -5.15
N VAL A 163 13.01 3.09 -4.84
CA VAL A 163 12.63 4.51 -4.83
C VAL A 163 13.14 5.12 -3.51
N PRO A 164 13.95 6.19 -3.54
CA PRO A 164 14.45 6.83 -2.32
C PRO A 164 13.28 7.33 -1.45
N PRO A 165 13.16 6.88 -0.18
CA PRO A 165 12.03 7.21 0.68
C PRO A 165 12.23 8.57 1.35
N THR A 166 12.18 9.65 0.55
CA THR A 166 12.28 11.02 1.07
C THR A 166 11.10 11.35 2.00
N PRO A 167 11.25 12.29 2.95
CA PRO A 167 10.17 12.66 3.86
C PRO A 167 8.85 13.01 3.15
N GLU A 168 8.92 13.68 2.01
CA GLU A 168 7.75 14.10 1.22
C GLU A 168 7.04 12.89 0.58
N ARG A 169 7.81 11.92 0.07
CA ARG A 169 7.25 10.69 -0.51
C ARG A 169 6.61 9.81 0.57
N VAL A 170 7.22 9.73 1.74
CA VAL A 170 6.66 8.99 2.89
C VAL A 170 5.39 9.68 3.39
N ALA A 171 5.41 11.00 3.58
CA ALA A 171 4.23 11.77 3.96
C ALA A 171 3.10 11.63 2.94
N HIS A 172 3.40 11.66 1.64
CA HIS A 172 2.41 11.42 0.60
C HIS A 172 1.84 10.00 0.68
N LEU A 173 2.68 8.97 0.85
CA LEU A 173 2.20 7.59 0.97
C LEU A 173 1.28 7.40 2.18
N LEU A 174 1.59 8.06 3.31
CA LEU A 174 0.80 8.01 4.54
C LEU A 174 -0.61 8.59 4.37
N THR A 175 -0.87 9.43 3.36
CA THR A 175 -2.25 9.88 3.04
C THR A 175 -3.18 8.73 2.63
N GLY A 176 -2.62 7.57 2.29
CA GLY A 176 -3.37 6.36 1.96
C GLY A 176 -4.00 5.65 3.15
N THR A 177 -3.76 6.10 4.39
CA THR A 177 -4.37 5.51 5.58
C THR A 177 -4.81 6.56 6.60
N THR A 178 -5.81 6.20 7.41
CA THR A 178 -6.25 7.00 8.56
C THR A 178 -5.49 6.69 9.86
N ARG A 179 -4.68 5.62 9.88
CA ARG A 179 -3.89 5.22 11.06
C ARG A 179 -2.80 6.22 11.39
N ASN A 180 -2.47 6.33 12.68
CA ASN A 180 -1.39 7.22 13.11
C ASN A 180 -0.04 6.64 12.65
N PRO A 181 0.87 7.45 12.04
CA PRO A 181 2.21 6.99 11.65
C PRO A 181 3.02 6.30 12.76
N ASP A 182 2.75 6.63 14.02
CA ASP A 182 3.39 6.05 15.20
C ASP A 182 2.80 4.69 15.63
N ASP A 183 1.61 4.32 15.13
CA ASP A 183 0.95 3.09 15.54
C ASP A 183 1.82 1.88 15.16
N VAL A 184 2.04 0.97 16.11
CA VAL A 184 2.73 -0.29 15.86
C VAL A 184 1.78 -1.20 15.07
N VAL A 185 2.24 -1.63 13.90
CA VAL A 185 1.55 -2.58 13.02
C VAL A 185 1.86 -4.01 13.47
N ALA A 186 3.15 -4.30 13.72
CA ALA A 186 3.59 -5.60 14.19
C ALA A 186 4.98 -5.51 14.83
N VAL A 187 5.36 -6.57 15.57
CA VAL A 187 6.75 -6.83 15.96
C VAL A 187 7.33 -7.82 14.94
N VAL A 188 8.25 -7.36 14.09
CA VAL A 188 8.67 -8.11 12.91
C VAL A 188 9.86 -9.01 13.26
N PRO A 189 9.74 -10.35 13.19
CA PRO A 189 10.85 -11.25 13.41
C PRO A 189 11.77 -11.35 12.17
N PRO A 190 12.99 -11.92 12.31
CA PRO A 190 13.61 -12.41 13.54
C PRO A 190 14.09 -11.34 14.53
N ASP A 191 14.35 -10.11 14.11
CA ASP A 191 14.95 -9.09 14.99
C ASP A 191 14.00 -8.64 16.11
N LEU A 192 12.70 -8.97 15.99
CA LEU A 192 11.64 -8.59 16.91
C LEU A 192 11.55 -7.07 17.08
N THR A 193 11.74 -6.36 15.96
CA THR A 193 11.68 -4.90 15.93
C THR A 193 10.25 -4.44 15.74
N GLU A 194 9.80 -3.49 16.56
CA GLU A 194 8.52 -2.80 16.36
C GLU A 194 8.50 -2.09 15.00
N CYS A 195 7.53 -2.44 14.17
CA CYS A 195 7.28 -1.86 12.86
C CYS A 195 6.04 -0.97 12.95
N THR A 196 6.26 0.34 12.89
CA THR A 196 5.18 1.33 12.89
C THR A 196 4.60 1.52 11.48
N VAL A 197 3.45 2.17 11.39
CA VAL A 197 2.85 2.58 10.10
C VAL A 197 3.85 3.37 9.26
N GLU A 198 4.62 4.28 9.87
CA GLU A 198 5.70 5.02 9.21
C GLU A 198 6.77 4.10 8.62
N LYS A 199 7.24 3.09 9.37
CA LYS A 199 8.25 2.13 8.88
C LYS A 199 7.72 1.27 7.73
N VAL A 200 6.44 0.89 7.77
CA VAL A 200 5.79 0.21 6.64
C VAL A 200 5.74 1.14 5.44
N ALA A 201 5.35 2.41 5.63
CA ALA A 201 5.29 3.40 4.57
C ALA A 201 6.65 3.65 3.90
N ILE A 202 7.74 3.73 4.68
CA ILE A 202 9.10 3.85 4.15
C ILE A 202 9.45 2.68 3.20
N ASN A 203 9.16 1.44 3.60
CA ASN A 203 9.41 0.24 2.78
C ASN A 203 8.48 0.17 1.56
N ALA A 204 7.23 0.60 1.71
CA ALA A 204 6.29 0.69 0.61
C ALA A 204 6.68 1.76 -0.42
N VAL A 205 7.21 2.91 0.01
CA VAL A 205 7.82 3.88 -0.91
C VAL A 205 8.99 3.23 -1.65
N MET A 206 9.92 2.59 -0.94
CA MET A 206 11.06 1.91 -1.56
C MET A 206 10.65 0.87 -2.61
N ALA A 207 9.56 0.14 -2.37
CA ALA A 207 8.97 -0.79 -3.31
C ALA A 207 8.31 -0.13 -4.54
N GLY A 208 7.97 1.16 -4.46
CA GLY A 208 7.26 1.91 -5.49
C GLY A 208 5.74 1.90 -5.35
N CYS A 209 5.21 1.70 -4.14
CA CYS A 209 3.77 1.74 -3.88
C CYS A 209 3.17 3.13 -4.14
N ARG A 210 1.85 3.17 -4.38
CA ARG A 210 1.03 4.39 -4.32
C ARG A 210 0.30 4.45 -2.97
N PRO A 211 -0.17 5.63 -2.51
CA PRO A 211 -0.84 5.77 -1.22
C PRO A 211 -2.00 4.77 -1.05
N GLU A 212 -2.85 4.60 -2.07
CA GLU A 212 -4.00 3.69 -2.01
C GLU A 212 -3.64 2.20 -1.81
N TYR A 213 -2.37 1.82 -1.99
CA TYR A 213 -1.91 0.45 -1.76
C TYR A 213 -1.53 0.21 -0.29
N LEU A 214 -1.24 1.27 0.47
CA LEU A 214 -0.73 1.19 1.84
C LEU A 214 -1.63 0.37 2.78
N PRO A 215 -2.98 0.50 2.76
CA PRO A 215 -3.85 -0.34 3.59
C PRO A 215 -3.65 -1.84 3.37
N VAL A 216 -3.43 -2.25 2.13
CA VAL A 216 -3.19 -3.67 1.78
C VAL A 216 -1.83 -4.13 2.30
N VAL A 217 -0.79 -3.27 2.21
CA VAL A 217 0.54 -3.57 2.75
C VAL A 217 0.49 -3.71 4.27
N LEU A 218 -0.23 -2.82 4.97
CA LEU A 218 -0.41 -2.88 6.42
C LEU A 218 -1.06 -4.21 6.84
N ALA A 219 -2.18 -4.59 6.23
CA ALA A 219 -2.85 -5.85 6.50
C ALA A 219 -1.97 -7.08 6.17
N ALA A 220 -1.15 -7.00 5.12
CA ALA A 220 -0.21 -8.07 4.76
C ALA A 220 0.91 -8.22 5.80
N VAL A 221 1.44 -7.12 6.33
CA VAL A 221 2.44 -7.14 7.42
C VAL A 221 1.82 -7.73 8.69
N GLU A 222 0.60 -7.32 9.05
CA GLU A 222 -0.13 -7.86 10.21
C GLU A 222 -0.39 -9.35 10.08
N ALA A 223 -0.76 -9.84 8.89
CA ALA A 223 -0.99 -11.25 8.64
C ALA A 223 0.31 -12.08 8.69
N ALA A 224 1.40 -11.55 8.12
CA ALA A 224 2.68 -12.24 8.07
C ALA A 224 3.40 -12.30 9.42
N CYS A 225 3.21 -11.31 10.30
CA CYS A 225 3.90 -11.21 11.59
C CYS A 225 3.07 -11.79 12.74
N THR A 226 2.39 -12.90 12.49
CA THR A 226 1.63 -13.66 13.48
C THR A 226 2.38 -14.92 13.91
N GLU A 227 2.06 -15.46 15.09
CA GLU A 227 2.57 -16.76 15.52
C GLU A 227 2.07 -17.87 14.59
N GLU A 228 0.83 -17.76 14.12
CA GLU A 228 0.20 -18.72 13.22
C GLU A 228 0.88 -18.75 11.84
N PHE A 229 1.18 -17.60 11.24
CA PHE A 229 1.91 -17.57 9.97
C PHE A 229 3.39 -17.90 10.14
N ASN A 230 4.00 -17.56 11.28
CA ASN A 230 5.38 -17.92 11.61
C ASN A 230 6.41 -17.51 10.54
N ILE A 231 6.45 -16.22 10.16
CA ILE A 231 7.42 -15.73 9.17
C ILE A 231 8.88 -15.99 9.58
N HIS A 232 9.19 -16.09 10.88
CA HIS A 232 10.52 -16.50 11.35
C HIS A 232 10.89 -17.89 10.82
N GLY A 233 10.00 -18.87 11.00
CA GLY A 233 10.21 -20.23 10.50
C GLY A 233 10.32 -20.29 8.96
N VAL A 234 9.51 -19.49 8.26
CA VAL A 234 9.56 -19.35 6.80
C VAL A 234 10.90 -18.80 6.31
N LEU A 235 11.57 -17.93 7.08
CA LEU A 235 12.92 -17.45 6.76
C LEU A 235 14.00 -18.47 7.15
N ALA A 236 13.86 -19.12 8.30
CA ALA A 236 14.85 -20.05 8.83
C ALA A 236 14.89 -21.40 8.08
N THR A 237 13.84 -21.75 7.32
CA THR A 237 13.81 -22.98 6.53
C THR A 237 14.75 -22.91 5.33
N THR A 238 15.31 -24.07 4.96
CA THR A 238 16.10 -24.23 3.74
C THR A 238 15.24 -24.45 2.49
N MET A 239 13.92 -24.60 2.65
CA MET A 239 12.99 -24.68 1.53
C MET A 239 12.87 -23.32 0.81
N PRO A 240 12.68 -23.32 -0.52
CA PRO A 240 12.55 -22.10 -1.30
C PRO A 240 11.13 -21.53 -1.18
N VAL A 241 10.72 -21.10 0.02
CA VAL A 241 9.40 -20.51 0.28
C VAL A 241 9.49 -19.05 0.71
N GLY A 242 8.36 -18.34 0.58
CA GLY A 242 8.16 -16.98 1.06
C GLY A 242 6.66 -16.65 1.16
N PRO A 243 6.31 -15.46 1.67
CA PRO A 243 4.93 -15.02 1.72
C PRO A 243 4.34 -14.83 0.31
N VAL A 244 3.18 -15.43 0.11
CA VAL A 244 2.27 -15.28 -1.03
C VAL A 244 1.06 -14.52 -0.53
N VAL A 245 0.78 -13.37 -1.13
CA VAL A 245 -0.32 -12.48 -0.74
C VAL A 245 -1.48 -12.63 -1.70
N ILE A 246 -2.63 -13.09 -1.21
CA ILE A 246 -3.86 -13.21 -1.99
C ILE A 246 -4.83 -12.14 -1.49
N VAL A 247 -5.25 -11.25 -2.37
CA VAL A 247 -6.09 -10.09 -2.02
C VAL A 247 -7.49 -10.28 -2.57
N ASN A 248 -8.46 -9.89 -1.74
CA ASN A 248 -9.88 -10.07 -1.96
C ASN A 248 -10.67 -8.79 -1.67
N GLY A 249 -11.88 -8.74 -2.23
CA GLY A 249 -12.89 -7.72 -1.96
C GLY A 249 -12.76 -6.46 -2.81
N PRO A 250 -13.59 -5.44 -2.53
CA PRO A 250 -13.68 -4.22 -3.33
C PRO A 250 -12.37 -3.47 -3.57
N ILE A 251 -11.40 -3.55 -2.63
CA ILE A 251 -10.11 -2.87 -2.75
C ILE A 251 -9.34 -3.28 -4.00
N THR A 252 -9.44 -4.54 -4.41
CA THR A 252 -8.71 -5.09 -5.57
C THR A 252 -9.02 -4.30 -6.84
N ARG A 253 -10.31 -3.98 -7.06
CA ARG A 253 -10.77 -3.17 -8.19
C ARG A 253 -10.46 -1.69 -7.99
N ALA A 254 -10.61 -1.18 -6.77
CA ALA A 254 -10.36 0.22 -6.46
C ALA A 254 -8.91 0.64 -6.74
N ILE A 255 -7.95 -0.25 -6.47
CA ILE A 255 -6.51 0.04 -6.67
C ILE A 255 -5.96 -0.56 -7.97
N GLY A 256 -6.81 -1.18 -8.78
CA GLY A 256 -6.43 -1.74 -10.08
C GLY A 256 -5.49 -2.95 -10.00
N MET A 257 -5.67 -3.83 -9.01
CA MET A 257 -4.96 -5.12 -8.97
C MET A 257 -5.35 -6.01 -10.14
N ASN A 258 -4.41 -6.82 -10.61
CA ASN A 258 -4.66 -7.81 -11.65
C ASN A 258 -5.06 -9.15 -11.02
N SER A 259 -6.17 -9.71 -11.52
CA SER A 259 -6.61 -11.08 -11.27
C SER A 259 -6.69 -11.93 -12.56
N GLY A 260 -6.39 -11.33 -13.72
CA GLY A 260 -6.62 -11.90 -15.04
C GLY A 260 -5.36 -12.47 -15.73
N GLY A 261 -5.20 -12.18 -17.02
CA GLY A 261 -4.04 -12.64 -17.79
C GLY A 261 -2.71 -12.27 -17.14
N ASN A 262 -1.75 -13.20 -17.13
CA ASN A 262 -0.44 -13.03 -16.50
C ASN A 262 -0.49 -12.68 -14.99
N VAL A 263 -1.53 -13.10 -14.26
CA VAL A 263 -1.77 -12.73 -12.84
C VAL A 263 -0.60 -12.98 -11.90
N LEU A 264 0.14 -14.07 -12.08
CA LEU A 264 1.31 -14.42 -11.24
C LEU A 264 2.64 -13.86 -11.80
N GLY A 265 2.58 -13.07 -12.88
CA GLY A 265 3.73 -12.52 -13.57
C GLY A 265 3.83 -10.99 -13.48
N GLN A 266 4.66 -10.43 -14.34
CA GLN A 266 4.91 -8.98 -14.43
C GLN A 266 3.73 -8.18 -15.01
N GLY A 267 3.80 -6.85 -14.86
CA GLY A 267 2.98 -5.90 -15.62
C GLY A 267 1.93 -5.14 -14.82
N ASN A 268 1.60 -5.57 -13.60
CA ASN A 268 0.71 -4.83 -12.72
C ASN A 268 1.47 -4.23 -11.52
N ARG A 269 1.41 -2.90 -11.37
CA ARG A 269 2.12 -2.19 -10.30
C ARG A 269 1.60 -2.53 -8.91
N ALA A 270 0.28 -2.63 -8.71
CA ALA A 270 -0.28 -2.94 -7.40
C ALA A 270 0.18 -4.33 -6.92
N ASN A 271 -0.02 -5.37 -7.74
CA ASN A 271 0.46 -6.73 -7.47
C ASN A 271 1.96 -6.72 -7.12
N ALA A 272 2.80 -6.19 -8.01
CA ALA A 272 4.25 -6.26 -7.84
C ALA A 272 4.74 -5.49 -6.59
N THR A 273 4.24 -4.26 -6.39
CA THR A 273 4.77 -3.38 -5.34
C THR A 273 4.24 -3.72 -3.95
N ILE A 274 3.00 -4.24 -3.83
CA ILE A 274 2.46 -4.72 -2.53
C ILE A 274 3.26 -5.93 -2.05
N GLY A 275 3.47 -6.93 -2.92
CA GLY A 275 4.27 -8.11 -2.58
C GLY A 275 5.71 -7.75 -2.22
N ARG A 276 6.32 -6.82 -2.97
CA ARG A 276 7.67 -6.31 -2.70
C ARG A 276 7.76 -5.51 -1.41
N ALA A 277 6.77 -4.67 -1.11
CA ALA A 277 6.74 -3.88 0.12
C ALA A 277 6.76 -4.77 1.36
N LEU A 278 5.96 -5.86 1.37
CA LEU A 278 5.99 -6.84 2.45
C LEU A 278 7.39 -7.45 2.62
N GLN A 279 8.03 -7.85 1.52
CA GLN A 279 9.37 -8.42 1.55
C GLN A 279 10.42 -7.42 2.05
N LEU A 280 10.34 -6.16 1.64
CA LEU A 280 11.22 -5.11 2.15
C LEU A 280 11.00 -4.85 3.64
N VAL A 281 9.77 -4.90 4.16
CA VAL A 281 9.51 -4.81 5.61
C VAL A 281 10.18 -5.97 6.35
N ILE A 282 9.96 -7.21 5.91
CA ILE A 282 10.57 -8.42 6.51
C ILE A 282 12.10 -8.32 6.48
N ARG A 283 12.66 -7.82 5.38
CA ARG A 283 14.11 -7.70 5.18
C ARG A 283 14.73 -6.56 5.98
N ASN A 284 14.16 -5.36 5.93
CA ASN A 284 14.77 -4.13 6.44
C ASN A 284 14.41 -3.84 7.90
N VAL A 285 13.25 -4.31 8.36
CA VAL A 285 12.81 -4.16 9.75
C VAL A 285 12.99 -5.47 10.52
N GLY A 286 12.66 -6.60 9.89
CA GLY A 286 12.80 -7.92 10.50
C GLY A 286 14.20 -8.49 10.45
N GLY A 287 15.06 -8.07 9.52
CA GLY A 287 16.40 -8.63 9.33
C GLY A 287 16.46 -9.88 8.45
N GLY A 288 15.36 -10.22 7.75
CA GLY A 288 15.23 -11.42 6.90
C GLY A 288 16.07 -11.42 5.61
N ARG A 289 17.38 -11.19 5.68
CA ARG A 289 18.28 -11.08 4.52
C ARG A 289 18.78 -12.46 4.02
N PRO A 290 18.87 -12.68 2.69
CA PRO A 290 19.47 -13.88 2.09
C PRO A 290 20.89 -14.16 2.57
N GLY A 291 21.19 -15.43 2.90
CA GLY A 291 22.52 -15.86 3.36
C GLY A 291 22.82 -15.54 4.83
N GLU A 292 22.02 -14.68 5.44
CA GLU A 292 22.04 -14.35 6.87
C GLU A 292 20.93 -15.10 7.59
N VAL A 293 19.75 -14.51 7.73
CA VAL A 293 18.60 -15.13 8.39
C VAL A 293 17.84 -16.02 7.42
N ASP A 294 17.67 -15.58 6.19
CA ASP A 294 17.01 -16.39 5.17
C ASP A 294 17.97 -17.52 4.74
N ARG A 295 17.58 -18.76 5.07
CA ARG A 295 18.37 -19.98 4.90
C ARG A 295 17.99 -20.78 3.65
N ALA A 296 17.12 -20.26 2.79
CA ALA A 296 16.69 -20.97 1.59
C ALA A 296 17.89 -21.46 0.75
N ALA A 297 17.91 -22.75 0.42
CA ALA A 297 19.04 -23.35 -0.31
C ALA A 297 19.11 -22.93 -1.79
N HIS A 298 17.96 -22.70 -2.41
CA HIS A 298 17.86 -22.31 -3.83
C HIS A 298 17.08 -21.00 -4.06
N GLY A 299 16.26 -20.56 -3.09
CA GLY A 299 15.32 -19.45 -3.26
C GLY A 299 14.22 -19.72 -4.30
N ASN A 300 13.32 -18.76 -4.51
CA ASN A 300 12.36 -18.78 -5.61
C ASN A 300 12.08 -17.34 -6.13
N PRO A 301 11.72 -17.15 -7.41
CA PRO A 301 11.44 -15.81 -7.95
C PRO A 301 10.29 -15.05 -7.27
N GLY A 302 9.33 -15.76 -6.66
CA GLY A 302 8.23 -15.18 -5.91
C GLY A 302 8.66 -14.42 -4.65
N LYS A 303 9.87 -14.66 -4.12
CA LYS A 303 10.38 -13.92 -2.95
C LYS A 303 10.59 -12.42 -3.19
N PHE A 304 10.40 -11.92 -4.41
CA PHE A 304 10.41 -10.48 -4.71
C PHE A 304 9.03 -9.81 -4.66
N THR A 305 7.96 -10.45 -5.16
CA THR A 305 6.73 -9.72 -5.53
C THR A 305 5.42 -10.53 -5.40
N PHE A 306 5.42 -11.73 -4.81
CA PHE A 306 4.30 -12.69 -4.94
C PHE A 306 2.99 -12.23 -4.28
N CYS A 307 2.22 -11.42 -5.00
CA CYS A 307 0.95 -10.85 -4.58
C CYS A 307 -0.01 -10.75 -5.76
N PHE A 308 -1.27 -11.17 -5.59
CA PHE A 308 -2.28 -11.11 -6.63
C PHE A 308 -3.70 -11.03 -6.07
N ALA A 309 -4.64 -10.59 -6.91
CA ALA A 309 -6.06 -10.56 -6.57
C ALA A 309 -6.77 -11.84 -7.04
N GLU A 310 -7.74 -12.32 -6.27
CA GLU A 310 -8.70 -13.33 -6.75
C GLU A 310 -9.67 -12.68 -7.74
N ASP A 311 -10.00 -13.37 -8.83
CA ASP A 311 -11.07 -12.98 -9.74
C ASP A 311 -12.43 -13.43 -9.19
N GLU A 312 -13.03 -12.56 -8.39
CA GLU A 312 -14.33 -12.78 -7.75
C GLU A 312 -15.51 -12.69 -8.74
N THR A 313 -15.36 -11.92 -9.81
CA THR A 313 -16.44 -11.71 -10.80
C THR A 313 -16.54 -12.88 -11.76
N GLY A 314 -15.41 -13.38 -12.23
CA GLY A 314 -15.33 -14.52 -13.13
C GLY A 314 -15.30 -15.88 -12.43
N SER A 315 -15.26 -15.92 -11.09
CA SER A 315 -15.29 -17.15 -10.30
C SER A 315 -16.67 -17.83 -10.34
N PRO A 316 -16.76 -19.17 -10.37
CA PRO A 316 -18.02 -19.89 -10.15
C PRO A 316 -18.33 -20.10 -8.66
N TRP A 317 -17.44 -19.69 -7.77
CA TRP A 317 -17.52 -19.91 -6.33
C TRP A 317 -17.49 -18.60 -5.54
N GLU A 318 -17.92 -18.67 -4.29
CA GLU A 318 -17.70 -17.59 -3.34
C GLU A 318 -16.20 -17.27 -3.21
N PRO A 319 -15.83 -15.99 -3.00
CA PRO A 319 -14.44 -15.60 -2.81
C PRO A 319 -13.77 -16.27 -1.61
N LEU A 320 -12.44 -16.40 -1.65
CA LEU A 320 -11.60 -16.92 -0.57
C LEU A 320 -11.90 -16.24 0.77
N HIS A 321 -11.90 -14.91 0.83
CA HIS A 321 -12.18 -14.20 2.09
C HIS A 321 -13.55 -14.56 2.71
N VAL A 322 -14.58 -14.79 1.89
CA VAL A 322 -15.91 -15.20 2.37
C VAL A 322 -15.85 -16.61 2.96
N SER A 323 -15.22 -17.55 2.27
CA SER A 323 -14.99 -18.90 2.81
C SER A 323 -14.12 -18.91 4.08
N ARG A 324 -13.44 -17.79 4.38
CA ARG A 324 -12.59 -17.58 5.54
C ARG A 324 -13.29 -16.76 6.64
N GLY A 325 -14.59 -16.51 6.51
CA GLY A 325 -15.44 -15.90 7.53
C GLY A 325 -15.64 -14.39 7.43
N PHE A 326 -15.18 -13.74 6.35
CA PHE A 326 -15.40 -12.31 6.12
C PHE A 326 -16.67 -12.07 5.30
N ALA A 327 -17.26 -10.87 5.43
CA ALA A 327 -18.39 -10.48 4.61
C ALA A 327 -17.95 -10.14 3.18
N SER A 328 -18.84 -10.32 2.19
CA SER A 328 -18.54 -10.13 0.76
C SER A 328 -18.20 -8.69 0.36
N ASP A 329 -18.56 -7.71 1.20
CA ASP A 329 -18.23 -6.30 1.03
C ASP A 329 -16.95 -5.88 1.75
N GLN A 330 -16.37 -6.76 2.57
CA GLN A 330 -15.07 -6.53 3.21
C GLN A 330 -13.94 -6.83 2.23
N SER A 331 -12.89 -6.02 2.33
CA SER A 331 -11.61 -6.32 1.67
C SER A 331 -10.71 -7.06 2.63
N ALA A 332 -9.94 -8.03 2.13
CA ALA A 332 -9.10 -8.86 2.98
C ALA A 332 -7.83 -9.31 2.26
N VAL A 333 -6.80 -9.59 3.05
CA VAL A 333 -5.55 -10.22 2.61
C VAL A 333 -5.43 -11.58 3.27
N THR A 334 -5.13 -12.60 2.46
CA THR A 334 -4.68 -13.92 2.92
C THR A 334 -3.20 -14.09 2.63
N VAL A 335 -2.38 -14.38 3.65
CA VAL A 335 -0.95 -14.68 3.46
C VAL A 335 -0.72 -16.19 3.60
N PHE A 336 -0.08 -16.79 2.60
CA PHE A 336 0.29 -18.21 2.52
C PHE A 336 1.80 -18.35 2.37
N ALA A 337 2.43 -19.34 3.00
CA ALA A 337 3.87 -19.58 2.86
C ALA A 337 4.10 -20.57 1.72
N GLY A 338 4.54 -20.05 0.55
CA GLY A 338 4.54 -20.80 -0.70
C GLY A 338 5.85 -20.76 -1.48
N GLU A 339 6.07 -21.79 -2.29
CA GLU A 339 7.13 -21.91 -3.31
C GLU A 339 6.68 -21.30 -4.66
N GLY A 340 7.52 -21.39 -5.70
CA GLY A 340 7.13 -20.95 -7.04
C GLY A 340 5.96 -21.74 -7.66
N PRO A 341 5.14 -21.13 -8.54
CA PRO A 341 3.99 -21.80 -9.13
C PRO A 341 4.41 -22.94 -10.08
N ARG A 342 3.58 -23.99 -10.12
CA ARG A 342 3.71 -25.15 -11.01
C ARG A 342 2.47 -25.29 -11.88
N VAL A 343 2.68 -25.28 -13.19
CA VAL A 343 1.59 -25.36 -14.16
C VAL A 343 0.92 -26.72 -14.15
N VAL A 344 -0.41 -26.70 -14.16
CA VAL A 344 -1.29 -27.83 -14.46
C VAL A 344 -1.80 -27.64 -15.89
N VAL A 345 -1.57 -28.64 -16.73
CA VAL A 345 -2.00 -28.64 -18.13
C VAL A 345 -3.05 -29.72 -18.33
N ASP A 346 -4.26 -29.33 -18.76
CA ASP A 346 -5.29 -30.26 -19.20
C ASP A 346 -6.12 -29.68 -20.34
N GLN A 347 -5.64 -29.87 -21.56
CA GLN A 347 -6.28 -29.32 -22.76
C GLN A 347 -7.56 -30.07 -23.17
N LEU A 348 -7.88 -31.20 -22.54
CA LEU A 348 -8.85 -32.17 -23.07
C LEU A 348 -10.07 -32.37 -22.17
N SER A 349 -9.92 -32.32 -20.84
CA SER A 349 -11.03 -32.54 -19.93
C SER A 349 -12.15 -31.52 -20.17
N ARG A 350 -13.38 -32.02 -20.33
CA ARG A 350 -14.61 -31.22 -20.43
C ARG A 350 -15.64 -31.58 -19.37
N GLU A 351 -15.39 -32.65 -18.62
CA GLU A 351 -16.20 -33.10 -17.50
C GLU A 351 -15.46 -32.85 -16.18
N ALA A 352 -16.18 -32.39 -15.16
CA ALA A 352 -15.61 -32.04 -13.86
C ALA A 352 -14.90 -33.22 -13.19
N ASP A 353 -15.50 -34.42 -13.27
CA ASP A 353 -14.92 -35.67 -12.76
C ASP A 353 -13.58 -36.05 -13.39
N SER A 354 -13.37 -35.69 -14.67
CA SER A 354 -12.09 -35.90 -15.35
C SER A 354 -11.06 -34.88 -14.87
N LEU A 355 -11.43 -33.60 -14.87
CA LEU A 355 -10.53 -32.50 -14.52
C LEU A 355 -10.07 -32.55 -13.05
N VAL A 356 -10.96 -32.92 -12.12
CA VAL A 356 -10.58 -33.06 -10.70
C VAL A 356 -9.56 -34.18 -10.49
N ARG A 357 -9.58 -35.25 -11.31
CA ARG A 357 -8.58 -36.32 -11.27
C ARG A 357 -7.22 -35.83 -11.77
N THR A 358 -7.19 -34.98 -12.80
CA THR A 358 -5.96 -34.27 -13.21
C THR A 358 -5.41 -33.45 -12.04
N TYR A 359 -6.24 -32.66 -11.37
CA TYR A 359 -5.81 -31.88 -10.21
C TYR A 359 -5.28 -32.76 -9.07
N ALA A 360 -5.97 -33.84 -8.72
CA ALA A 360 -5.50 -34.77 -7.69
C ALA A 360 -4.13 -35.38 -8.06
N ALA A 361 -3.95 -35.79 -9.32
CA ALA A 361 -2.67 -36.33 -9.79
C ALA A 361 -1.53 -35.31 -9.69
N CYS A 362 -1.77 -34.05 -10.09
CA CYS A 362 -0.77 -32.99 -9.98
C CYS A 362 -0.49 -32.59 -8.52
N LEU A 363 -1.52 -32.42 -7.69
CA LEU A 363 -1.41 -32.06 -6.27
C LEU A 363 -0.67 -33.11 -5.46
N ARG A 364 -0.81 -34.40 -5.81
CA ARG A 364 -0.06 -35.49 -5.16
C ARG A 364 1.44 -35.24 -5.16
N THR A 365 1.97 -34.57 -6.19
CA THR A 365 3.40 -34.31 -6.36
C THR A 365 3.94 -33.13 -5.55
N VAL A 366 3.08 -32.34 -4.86
CA VAL A 366 3.53 -31.20 -4.04
C VAL A 366 4.61 -31.64 -3.05
N ALA A 367 5.79 -31.02 -3.14
CA ALA A 367 7.06 -31.40 -2.53
C ALA A 367 7.55 -32.82 -2.90
N HIS A 368 6.78 -33.85 -2.59
CA HIS A 368 7.09 -35.24 -2.89
C HIS A 368 5.80 -36.11 -2.83
N PRO A 369 5.61 -37.12 -3.71
CA PRO A 369 4.43 -37.99 -3.72
C PRO A 369 4.17 -38.76 -2.43
N LYS A 370 5.22 -38.99 -1.62
CA LYS A 370 5.13 -39.68 -0.32
C LYS A 370 5.11 -38.74 0.90
N THR A 371 5.26 -37.43 0.69
CA THR A 371 5.13 -36.45 1.76
C THR A 371 3.66 -36.08 1.87
N VAL A 372 3.02 -36.49 2.95
CA VAL A 372 1.60 -36.30 3.21
C VAL A 372 1.39 -35.56 4.53
N VAL A 373 0.24 -34.92 4.69
CA VAL A 373 -0.25 -34.15 5.87
C VAL A 373 0.64 -33.00 6.36
N ALA A 374 1.89 -32.93 5.95
CA ALA A 374 2.87 -31.97 6.42
C ALA A 374 2.93 -30.71 5.56
N ILE A 375 2.66 -30.78 4.26
CA ILE A 375 2.88 -29.67 3.32
C ILE A 375 1.55 -29.20 2.76
N ASP A 376 1.26 -27.92 2.93
CA ASP A 376 0.04 -27.29 2.39
C ASP A 376 0.20 -26.90 0.92
N ALA A 377 -0.88 -26.49 0.26
CA ALA A 377 -0.84 -25.97 -1.11
C ALA A 377 -1.95 -24.94 -1.38
N THR A 378 -1.74 -24.13 -2.40
CA THR A 378 -2.80 -23.33 -3.04
C THR A 378 -2.98 -23.78 -4.48
N LEU A 379 -4.21 -24.15 -4.86
CA LEU A 379 -4.62 -24.41 -6.23
C LEU A 379 -5.25 -23.13 -6.82
N VAL A 380 -4.57 -22.52 -7.78
CA VAL A 380 -5.07 -21.35 -8.51
C VAL A 380 -5.71 -21.83 -9.82
N ILE A 381 -7.04 -21.79 -9.86
CA ILE A 381 -7.84 -22.31 -10.97
C ILE A 381 -8.06 -21.22 -12.02
N GLY A 382 -7.60 -21.50 -13.23
CA GLY A 382 -7.79 -20.64 -14.40
C GLY A 382 -9.24 -20.65 -14.91
N PRO A 383 -9.70 -19.57 -15.58
CA PRO A 383 -11.08 -19.42 -16.03
C PRO A 383 -11.63 -20.56 -16.91
N GLU A 384 -10.83 -21.11 -17.82
CA GLU A 384 -11.30 -22.19 -18.70
C GLU A 384 -11.51 -23.50 -17.95
N HIS A 385 -10.69 -23.79 -16.94
CA HIS A 385 -10.90 -24.93 -16.05
C HIS A 385 -12.08 -24.68 -15.10
N SER A 386 -12.23 -23.47 -14.54
CA SER A 386 -13.34 -23.14 -13.64
C SER A 386 -14.70 -23.23 -14.34
N ARG A 387 -14.75 -22.93 -15.65
CA ARG A 387 -15.95 -23.10 -16.50
C ARG A 387 -16.47 -24.54 -16.51
N VAL A 388 -15.59 -25.56 -16.49
CA VAL A 388 -15.99 -26.97 -16.43
C VAL A 388 -16.76 -27.26 -15.15
N PHE A 389 -16.27 -26.77 -14.01
CA PHE A 389 -16.96 -26.93 -12.72
C PHE A 389 -18.25 -26.11 -12.64
N ARG A 390 -18.27 -24.90 -13.21
CA ARG A 390 -19.50 -24.09 -13.33
C ARG A 390 -20.60 -24.84 -14.09
N GLN A 391 -20.26 -25.43 -15.23
CA GLN A 391 -21.21 -26.17 -16.07
C GLN A 391 -21.74 -27.42 -15.36
N ALA A 392 -20.90 -28.08 -14.56
CA ALA A 392 -21.29 -29.21 -13.73
C ALA A 392 -22.04 -28.80 -12.44
N GLY A 393 -22.16 -27.50 -12.13
CA GLY A 393 -22.79 -27.00 -10.91
C GLY A 393 -22.02 -27.33 -9.62
N TRP A 394 -20.70 -27.51 -9.69
CA TRP A 394 -19.89 -27.86 -8.52
C TRP A 394 -19.64 -26.63 -7.64
N SER A 395 -20.00 -26.73 -6.36
CA SER A 395 -19.58 -25.77 -5.34
C SER A 395 -18.10 -25.96 -4.98
N ARG A 396 -17.51 -24.96 -4.32
CA ARG A 396 -16.14 -25.04 -3.79
C ARG A 396 -16.02 -26.18 -2.77
N ALA A 397 -17.01 -26.31 -1.88
CA ALA A 397 -17.07 -27.39 -0.90
C ALA A 397 -17.06 -28.78 -1.56
N ARG A 398 -17.84 -28.98 -2.63
CA ARG A 398 -17.82 -30.23 -3.38
C ARG A 398 -16.45 -30.49 -4.01
N LEU A 399 -15.84 -29.48 -4.62
CA LEU A 399 -14.50 -29.62 -5.20
C LEU A 399 -13.46 -30.05 -4.14
N HIS A 400 -13.52 -29.47 -2.93
CA HIS A 400 -12.68 -29.90 -1.81
C HIS A 400 -12.93 -31.36 -1.40
N GLU A 401 -14.20 -31.77 -1.29
CA GLU A 401 -14.58 -33.14 -0.91
C GLU A 401 -14.09 -34.18 -1.92
N GLU A 402 -14.29 -33.91 -3.21
CA GLU A 402 -13.85 -34.78 -4.31
C GLU A 402 -12.32 -34.88 -4.36
N LEU A 403 -11.60 -33.76 -4.21
CA LEU A 403 -10.14 -33.76 -4.10
C LEU A 403 -9.67 -34.51 -2.85
N GLY A 404 -10.31 -34.30 -1.70
CA GLY A 404 -9.98 -34.97 -0.44
C GLY A 404 -10.14 -36.49 -0.52
N THR A 405 -11.14 -36.96 -1.26
CA THR A 405 -11.36 -38.39 -1.55
C THR A 405 -10.28 -38.94 -2.48
N LEU A 406 -9.99 -38.24 -3.59
CA LEU A 406 -8.99 -38.68 -4.58
C LEU A 406 -7.54 -38.60 -4.08
N LEU A 407 -7.30 -37.80 -3.04
CA LEU A 407 -5.99 -37.61 -2.41
C LEU A 407 -5.79 -38.47 -1.15
N GLN A 408 -6.62 -39.49 -0.94
CA GLN A 408 -6.35 -40.57 0.01
C GLN A 408 -5.30 -41.51 -0.57
N ILE A 409 -4.16 -41.66 0.11
CA ILE A 409 -3.02 -42.44 -0.39
C ILE A 409 -2.79 -43.65 0.52
N PRO A 410 -2.75 -44.87 -0.02
CA PRO A 410 -2.42 -46.07 0.75
C PRO A 410 -1.01 -46.00 1.36
N GLY A 411 -0.89 -46.42 2.62
CA GLY A 411 0.37 -46.48 3.34
C GLY A 411 1.43 -47.32 2.64
N THR A 412 1.03 -48.41 1.99
CA THR A 412 1.89 -49.26 1.15
C THR A 412 2.62 -48.49 0.03
N GLU A 413 2.07 -47.37 -0.45
CA GLU A 413 2.73 -46.49 -1.42
C GLU A 413 3.61 -45.41 -0.75
N LEU A 414 3.30 -45.07 0.51
CA LEU A 414 3.95 -43.98 1.26
C LEU A 414 5.19 -44.42 2.03
N ILE A 415 5.28 -45.70 2.44
CA ILE A 415 6.38 -46.16 3.29
C ILE A 415 7.75 -46.07 2.59
N ARG A 416 8.80 -45.93 3.40
CA ARG A 416 10.20 -45.96 2.94
C ARG A 416 10.47 -47.22 2.14
N GLY A 417 11.18 -47.08 1.02
CA GLY A 417 11.51 -48.18 0.11
C GLY A 417 10.40 -48.55 -0.88
N ALA A 418 9.13 -48.19 -0.64
CA ALA A 418 8.06 -48.44 -1.61
C ALA A 418 8.37 -47.79 -2.98
N GLY A 419 8.11 -48.51 -4.07
CA GLY A 419 8.46 -48.04 -5.41
C GLY A 419 9.96 -47.82 -5.64
N GLY A 420 10.84 -48.38 -4.80
CA GLY A 420 12.29 -48.18 -4.89
C GLY A 420 12.79 -46.83 -4.39
N ILE A 421 11.95 -46.05 -3.72
CA ILE A 421 12.29 -44.72 -3.20
C ILE A 421 12.56 -44.81 -1.70
N THR A 422 13.78 -44.50 -1.27
CA THR A 422 14.20 -44.53 0.14
C THR A 422 13.36 -43.63 1.03
N GLU A 423 13.00 -42.43 0.55
CA GLU A 423 12.15 -41.48 1.27
C GLU A 423 10.73 -42.02 1.47
N GLY A 424 10.07 -41.60 2.54
CA GLY A 424 8.69 -41.96 2.85
C GLY A 424 8.40 -42.08 4.35
N MET A 425 7.17 -42.51 4.65
CA MET A 425 6.69 -42.73 6.01
C MET A 425 7.35 -43.98 6.64
N PRO A 426 7.45 -44.04 7.98
CA PRO A 426 7.88 -45.26 8.67
C PRO A 426 7.03 -46.48 8.29
N GLU A 427 7.61 -47.68 8.29
CA GLU A 427 6.94 -48.93 7.88
C GLU A 427 5.63 -49.22 8.64
N GLY A 428 5.53 -48.78 9.89
CA GLY A 428 4.31 -48.93 10.70
C GLY A 428 3.06 -48.22 10.14
N PHE A 429 3.21 -47.38 9.11
CA PHE A 429 2.08 -46.77 8.40
C PHE A 429 1.56 -47.61 7.21
N ALA A 430 2.14 -48.77 6.91
CA ALA A 430 1.80 -49.57 5.72
C ALA A 430 0.30 -49.89 5.59
N ASP A 431 -0.36 -50.24 6.71
CA ASP A 431 -1.79 -50.62 6.75
C ASP A 431 -2.73 -49.42 6.96
N THR A 432 -2.24 -48.20 6.78
CA THR A 432 -3.03 -46.97 6.91
C THR A 432 -3.41 -46.39 5.55
N VAL A 433 -4.36 -45.47 5.54
CA VAL A 433 -4.64 -44.59 4.40
C VAL A 433 -4.55 -43.17 4.92
N LEU A 434 -3.74 -42.34 4.27
CA LEU A 434 -3.46 -40.97 4.72
C LEU A 434 -3.82 -39.95 3.64
N PRO A 435 -4.42 -38.81 4.00
CA PRO A 435 -4.70 -37.74 3.05
C PRO A 435 -3.41 -37.02 2.64
N LYS A 436 -3.31 -36.56 1.40
CA LYS A 436 -2.18 -35.76 0.92
C LYS A 436 -1.97 -34.49 1.75
N PHE A 437 -3.05 -33.78 2.05
CA PHE A 437 -3.06 -32.54 2.82
C PHE A 437 -3.75 -32.78 4.17
N ARG A 438 -3.32 -32.06 5.20
CA ARG A 438 -4.10 -31.95 6.43
C ARG A 438 -5.42 -31.24 6.17
N ASP A 439 -6.36 -31.32 7.11
CA ASP A 439 -7.58 -30.53 7.03
C ASP A 439 -7.25 -29.03 6.99
N GLY A 440 -7.94 -28.30 6.10
CA GLY A 440 -7.64 -26.89 5.78
C GLY A 440 -6.32 -26.61 5.04
N GLY A 441 -5.49 -27.62 4.76
CA GLY A 441 -4.16 -27.46 4.15
C GLY A 441 -4.15 -27.22 2.64
N LEU A 442 -5.31 -27.17 1.98
CA LEU A 442 -5.44 -26.86 0.56
C LEU A 442 -6.32 -25.62 0.41
N LEU A 443 -5.76 -24.54 -0.15
CA LEU A 443 -6.53 -23.37 -0.57
C LEU A 443 -6.92 -23.50 -2.04
N ILE A 444 -8.12 -23.01 -2.40
CA ILE A 444 -8.58 -22.93 -3.79
C ILE A 444 -8.89 -21.47 -4.10
N VAL A 445 -8.25 -20.94 -5.14
CA VAL A 445 -8.36 -19.53 -5.55
C VAL A 445 -8.66 -19.48 -7.04
N HIS A 446 -9.55 -18.59 -7.47
CA HIS A 446 -9.84 -18.37 -8.89
C HIS A 446 -9.07 -17.17 -9.43
N ALA A 447 -8.19 -17.37 -10.40
CA ALA A 447 -7.48 -16.27 -11.07
C ALA A 447 -6.84 -16.75 -12.38
N GLY A 448 -6.58 -15.83 -13.31
CA GLY A 448 -5.86 -16.10 -14.54
C GLY A 448 -6.54 -15.57 -15.81
N GLY A 449 -5.88 -15.75 -16.94
CA GLY A 449 -6.40 -15.31 -18.24
C GLY A 449 -7.48 -16.25 -18.78
N GLY A 450 -8.45 -15.69 -19.50
CA GLY A 450 -9.57 -16.45 -20.12
C GLY A 450 -9.19 -17.28 -21.35
N ALA A 451 -7.92 -17.57 -21.59
CA ALA A 451 -7.45 -18.33 -22.74
C ALA A 451 -6.38 -19.35 -22.33
N GLY A 452 -6.49 -20.57 -22.88
CA GLY A 452 -5.65 -21.69 -22.52
C GLY A 452 -6.21 -22.49 -21.33
N LEU A 453 -6.12 -23.82 -21.42
CA LEU A 453 -6.57 -24.74 -20.37
C LEU A 453 -5.43 -25.03 -19.40
N PHE A 454 -5.19 -24.06 -18.53
CA PHE A 454 -4.13 -24.08 -17.54
C PHE A 454 -4.65 -23.71 -16.15
N SER A 455 -3.98 -24.21 -15.12
CA SER A 455 -4.13 -23.79 -13.73
C SER A 455 -2.76 -23.87 -13.06
N GLU A 456 -2.62 -23.35 -11.86
CA GLU A 456 -1.32 -23.32 -11.17
C GLU A 456 -1.46 -23.95 -9.78
N ILE A 457 -0.42 -24.64 -9.33
CA ILE A 457 -0.28 -25.11 -7.96
C ILE A 457 0.89 -24.35 -7.34
N ILE A 458 0.64 -23.72 -6.20
CA ILE A 458 1.66 -23.12 -5.35
C ILE A 458 1.85 -24.08 -4.17
N GLY A 459 2.94 -24.83 -4.15
CA GLY A 459 3.26 -25.70 -3.02
C GLY A 459 3.65 -24.90 -1.78
N GLY A 460 3.31 -25.39 -0.60
CA GLY A 460 3.67 -24.76 0.65
C GLY A 460 4.98 -25.28 1.24
N TRP A 461 5.15 -24.98 2.52
CA TRP A 461 6.09 -25.68 3.40
C TRP A 461 5.33 -26.39 4.51
N VAL A 462 6.01 -26.71 5.60
CA VAL A 462 5.40 -27.34 6.77
C VAL A 462 4.19 -26.52 7.23
N GLY A 463 3.02 -27.15 7.25
CA GLY A 463 1.75 -26.55 7.65
C GLY A 463 1.40 -26.84 9.11
N GLY A 464 0.45 -26.08 9.64
CA GLY A 464 -0.09 -26.30 10.99
C GLY A 464 0.79 -25.75 12.11
N ALA A 465 0.52 -26.20 13.34
CA ALA A 465 1.16 -25.70 14.56
C ALA A 465 2.70 -25.84 14.61
N ILE A 466 3.28 -26.69 13.76
CA ILE A 466 4.74 -26.89 13.67
C ILE A 466 5.40 -26.06 12.55
N GLY A 467 4.62 -25.35 11.75
CA GLY A 467 5.08 -24.59 10.59
C GLY A 467 4.28 -23.30 10.41
N SER A 468 3.52 -23.17 9.33
CA SER A 468 2.60 -22.03 9.09
C SER A 468 1.15 -22.45 8.91
N GLU A 469 0.25 -21.60 9.37
CA GLU A 469 -1.15 -21.54 8.97
C GLU A 469 -1.36 -20.33 8.05
N PRO A 470 -2.16 -20.43 6.96
CA PRO A 470 -2.47 -19.26 6.15
C PRO A 470 -3.36 -18.29 6.95
N VAL A 471 -2.95 -17.02 7.10
CA VAL A 471 -3.65 -16.04 7.94
C VAL A 471 -4.42 -15.02 7.10
N THR A 472 -5.67 -14.71 7.47
CA THR A 472 -6.44 -13.61 6.85
C THR A 472 -6.60 -12.45 7.81
N ARG A 473 -6.40 -11.24 7.29
CA ARG A 473 -6.71 -9.98 7.96
C ARG A 473 -7.59 -9.13 7.06
N GLU A 474 -8.49 -8.37 7.69
CA GLU A 474 -9.26 -7.33 7.01
C GLU A 474 -8.32 -6.22 6.54
N VAL A 475 -8.63 -5.61 5.40
CA VAL A 475 -7.98 -4.38 4.94
C VAL A 475 -8.79 -3.20 5.42
N VAL A 476 -8.23 -2.44 6.37
CA VAL A 476 -8.83 -1.21 6.92
C VAL A 476 -8.08 -0.01 6.35
N ALA A 477 -8.81 0.96 5.77
CA ALA A 477 -8.24 2.17 5.19
C ALA A 477 -7.87 3.22 6.24
#